data_AF-A0A963GWQ6-F1
#
_entry.id   AF-A0A963GWQ6-F1
#
_cell.length_a   1.000
_cell.length_b   1.000
_cell.length_c   1.000
_cell.angle_alpha   90.00
_cell.angle_beta   90.00
_cell.angle_gamma   90.00
#
_symmetry.space_group_name_H-M   'P 1'
#
loop_
_entity.id
_entity.type
_entity.pdbx_description
1 polymer ?
#
loop_
_entity_poly.entity_id
_entity_poly.type
_entity_poly.pdbx_seq_one_letter_code
_entity_poly.pdbx_strand_id
1 'polypeptide(L)'
;MHRLYPVIRVLSLVILMFGLTMLLPLAVSWTQHDGAEGAFDEAILLTISTGLGLWYATRKEQRDLTIRDGFLMVALVWTLLPIYAGLPLVLQLNVSFTDAYFEAVSGLTTTGATILS
;
A
#
# COMPACT_ATOMS: atom_id res chain seq x y z
N MET A 1 18.32 5.17 -16.63
CA MET A 1 17.25 4.68 -15.74
C MET A 1 17.46 5.02 -14.25
N HIS A 2 18.66 5.38 -13.78
CA HIS A 2 18.93 5.75 -12.38
C HIS A 2 18.26 7.03 -11.85
N ARG A 3 17.64 7.86 -12.71
CA ARG A 3 17.02 9.13 -12.27
C ARG A 3 15.84 8.93 -11.31
N LEU A 4 15.14 7.80 -11.41
CA LEU A 4 13.97 7.49 -10.58
C LEU A 4 14.32 6.76 -9.28
N TYR A 5 15.57 6.32 -9.11
CA TYR A 5 15.97 5.46 -7.99
C TYR A 5 15.77 6.15 -6.62
N PRO A 6 16.02 7.46 -6.44
CA PRO A 6 15.72 8.13 -5.17
C PRO A 6 14.23 8.07 -4.82
N VAL A 7 13.35 8.28 -5.82
CA VAL A 7 11.89 8.21 -5.66
C VAL A 7 11.46 6.79 -5.29
N ILE A 8 11.93 5.78 -6.04
CA ILE A 8 11.59 4.37 -5.80
C ILE A 8 12.10 3.93 -4.42
N ARG A 9 13.28 4.38 -4.00
CA ARG A 9 13.83 4.08 -2.68
C ARG A 9 12.92 4.59 -1.57
N VAL A 10 12.46 5.85 -1.65
CA VAL A 10 11.56 6.41 -0.63
C VAL A 10 10.17 5.77 -0.72
N LEU A 11 9.62 5.59 -1.92
CA LEU A 11 8.36 4.88 -2.15
C LEU A 11 8.36 3.49 -1.52
N SER A 12 9.46 2.75 -1.68
CA SER A 12 9.59 1.40 -1.13
C SER A 12 9.49 1.38 0.39
N LEU A 13 10.06 2.39 1.07
CA LEU A 13 9.94 2.55 2.52
C LEU A 13 8.51 2.93 2.93
N VAL A 14 7.84 3.76 2.14
CA VAL A 14 6.42 4.09 2.36
C VAL A 14 5.54 2.84 2.25
N ILE A 15 5.75 2.02 1.22
CA ILE A 15 5.04 0.74 1.03
C ILE A 15 5.32 -0.20 2.21
N LEU A 16 6.58 -0.30 2.67
CA LEU A 16 6.94 -1.12 3.84
C LEU A 16 6.23 -0.67 5.11
N MET A 17 6.27 0.63 5.40
CA MET A 17 5.58 1.20 6.56
C MET A 17 4.08 0.95 6.46
N PHE A 18 3.49 1.10 5.28
CA PHE A 18 2.08 0.84 5.07
C PHE A 18 1.70 -0.63 5.33
N GLY A 19 2.51 -1.58 4.85
CA GLY A 19 2.32 -3.00 5.16
C GLY A 19 2.38 -3.29 6.67
N LEU A 20 3.24 -2.59 7.42
CA LEU A 20 3.27 -2.71 8.88
C LEU A 20 2.01 -2.15 9.54
N THR A 21 1.37 -1.11 8.98
CA THR A 21 0.11 -0.59 9.54
C THR A 21 -1.04 -1.59 9.45
N MET A 22 -1.01 -2.51 8.48
CA MET A 22 -2.00 -3.59 8.36
C MET A 22 -1.92 -4.64 9.48
N LEU A 23 -0.85 -4.65 10.28
CA LEU A 23 -0.77 -5.49 11.48
C LEU A 23 -1.83 -5.09 12.52
N LEU A 24 -2.26 -3.82 12.54
CA LEU A 24 -3.31 -3.34 13.44
C LEU A 24 -4.67 -4.00 13.13
N PRO A 25 -5.23 -3.89 11.91
CA PRO A 25 -6.49 -4.58 11.59
C PRO A 25 -6.35 -6.11 11.61
N LEU A 26 -5.18 -6.69 11.30
CA LEU A 26 -4.94 -8.13 11.52
C LEU A 26 -5.11 -8.52 13.00
N ALA A 27 -4.52 -7.75 13.92
CA ALA A 27 -4.67 -8.00 15.35
C ALA A 27 -6.14 -7.87 15.80
N VAL A 28 -6.87 -6.89 15.27
CA VAL A 28 -8.32 -6.75 15.52
C VAL A 28 -9.07 -7.98 15.01
N SER A 29 -8.81 -8.42 13.78
CA SER A 29 -9.42 -9.60 13.18
C SER A 29 -9.22 -10.86 14.04
N TRP A 30 -8.00 -11.07 14.57
CA TRP A 30 -7.71 -12.15 15.52
C TRP A 30 -8.52 -12.07 16.82
N THR A 31 -8.73 -10.86 17.36
CA THR A 31 -9.56 -10.72 18.57
C THR A 31 -11.04 -10.96 18.30
N GLN A 32 -11.51 -10.52 17.13
CA GLN A 32 -12.92 -10.57 16.75
C GLN A 32 -13.32 -11.92 16.13
N HIS A 33 -12.35 -12.72 15.69
CA HIS A 33 -12.57 -14.00 14.99
C HIS A 33 -13.53 -13.83 13.80
N ASP A 34 -13.33 -12.77 13.01
CA ASP A 34 -14.17 -12.41 11.88
C ASP A 34 -13.81 -13.15 10.57
N GLY A 35 -12.73 -13.94 10.59
CA GLY A 35 -12.26 -14.73 9.46
C GLY A 35 -11.50 -13.92 8.41
N ALA A 36 -11.21 -12.64 8.66
CA ALA A 36 -10.45 -11.79 7.76
C ALA A 36 -8.92 -11.95 7.90
N GLU A 37 -8.46 -12.72 8.89
CA GLU A 37 -7.04 -12.90 9.20
C GLU A 37 -6.22 -13.34 7.99
N GLY A 38 -6.72 -14.30 7.21
CA GLY A 38 -6.02 -14.79 6.00
C GLY A 38 -5.87 -13.72 4.92
N ALA A 39 -6.88 -12.88 4.73
CA ALA A 39 -6.84 -11.78 3.76
C ALA A 39 -5.79 -10.72 4.15
N PHE A 40 -5.68 -10.42 5.45
CA PHE A 40 -4.66 -9.51 5.95
C PHE A 40 -3.25 -10.11 5.89
N ASP A 41 -3.08 -11.40 6.23
CA ASP A 41 -1.78 -12.09 6.13
C ASP A 41 -1.22 -12.04 4.71
N GLU A 42 -2.04 -12.36 3.71
CA GLU A 42 -1.66 -12.28 2.29
C GLU A 42 -1.37 -10.84 1.84
N ALA A 43 -2.22 -9.88 2.23
CA ALA A 43 -2.01 -8.47 1.90
C ALA A 43 -0.71 -7.91 2.49
N ILE A 44 -0.41 -8.24 3.75
CA ILE A 44 0.83 -7.86 4.44
C ILE A 44 2.03 -8.48 3.72
N LEU A 45 1.98 -9.77 3.42
CA LEU A 45 3.07 -10.47 2.75
C LEU A 45 3.37 -9.86 1.38
N LEU A 46 2.35 -9.60 0.56
CA LEU A 46 2.51 -8.97 -0.75
C LEU A 46 3.04 -7.53 -0.65
N THR A 47 2.52 -6.75 0.30
CA THR A 47 2.94 -5.36 0.49
C THR A 47 4.38 -5.27 0.98
N ILE A 48 4.76 -6.04 2.02
CA ILE A 48 6.10 -6.05 2.57
C ILE A 48 7.10 -6.62 1.57
N SER A 49 6.79 -7.73 0.90
CA SER A 49 7.71 -8.31 -0.10
C SER A 49 7.97 -7.36 -1.26
N THR A 50 6.94 -6.64 -1.75
CA THR A 50 7.10 -5.64 -2.80
C THR A 50 7.96 -4.47 -2.33
N GLY A 51 7.68 -3.94 -1.13
CA GLY A 51 8.47 -2.88 -0.52
C GLY A 51 9.94 -3.28 -0.32
N LEU A 52 10.20 -4.49 0.20
CA LEU A 52 11.56 -5.01 0.41
C LEU A 52 12.29 -5.22 -0.92
N GLY A 53 11.61 -5.75 -1.93
CA GLY A 53 12.16 -5.96 -3.27
C GLY A 53 12.59 -4.65 -3.94
N LEU A 54 11.72 -3.64 -3.91
CA LEU A 54 12.01 -2.30 -4.45
C LEU A 54 13.13 -1.60 -3.66
N TRP A 55 13.10 -1.70 -2.34
CA TRP A 55 14.16 -1.16 -1.48
C TRP A 55 15.50 -1.83 -1.80
N TYR A 56 15.52 -3.16 -1.90
CA TYR A 56 16.75 -3.92 -2.18
C TYR A 56 17.34 -3.54 -3.55
N ALA A 57 16.48 -3.37 -4.56
CA ALA A 57 16.89 -2.93 -5.90
C ALA A 57 17.51 -1.52 -5.90
N THR A 58 17.09 -0.65 -4.96
CA THR A 58 17.51 0.75 -4.90
C THR A 58 18.43 1.09 -3.72
N ARG A 59 18.81 0.11 -2.89
CA ARG A 59 19.58 0.30 -1.63
C ARG A 59 20.92 1.01 -1.79
N LYS A 60 21.51 0.96 -2.98
CA LYS A 60 22.81 1.61 -3.30
C LYS A 60 22.66 3.07 -3.72
N GLU A 61 21.43 3.54 -3.95
CA GLU A 61 21.16 4.93 -4.32
C GLU A 61 21.49 5.84 -3.13
N GLN A 62 22.24 6.92 -3.34
CA GLN A 62 22.66 7.84 -2.26
C GLN A 62 22.23 9.28 -2.50
N ARG A 63 21.63 9.56 -3.65
CA ARG A 63 21.16 10.91 -3.99
C ARG A 63 19.92 11.26 -3.18
N ASP A 64 19.91 12.47 -2.63
CA ASP A 64 18.75 13.05 -1.97
C ASP A 64 17.61 13.37 -2.95
N LEU A 65 16.37 13.36 -2.44
CA LEU A 65 15.20 13.78 -3.20
C LEU A 65 15.31 15.26 -3.58
N THR A 66 15.12 15.57 -4.85
CA THR A 66 14.94 16.96 -5.30
C THR A 66 13.47 17.36 -5.27
N ILE A 67 13.18 18.65 -5.39
CA ILE A 67 11.80 19.17 -5.46
C ILE A 67 10.98 18.50 -6.58
N ARG A 68 11.61 18.27 -7.75
CA ARG A 68 10.96 17.59 -8.88
C ARG A 68 10.60 16.13 -8.56
N ASP A 69 11.47 15.45 -7.83
CA ASP A 69 11.22 14.08 -7.37
C ASP A 69 10.07 14.05 -6.35
N GLY A 70 9.94 15.09 -5.52
CA GLY A 70 8.83 15.26 -4.59
C GLY A 70 7.45 15.29 -5.26
N PHE A 71 7.30 16.01 -6.37
CA PHE A 71 6.04 16.01 -7.13
C PHE A 71 5.68 14.61 -7.65
N LEU A 72 6.66 13.89 -8.20
CA LEU A 72 6.46 12.52 -8.66
C LEU A 72 6.13 11.59 -7.49
N MET A 73 6.80 11.76 -6.36
CA MET A 73 6.55 10.97 -5.15
C MET A 73 5.09 11.11 -4.71
N VAL A 74 4.57 12.33 -4.58
CA VAL A 74 3.17 12.57 -4.18
C VAL A 74 2.21 11.85 -5.14
N ALA A 75 2.40 12.00 -6.45
CA ALA A 75 1.55 11.33 -7.45
C ALA A 75 1.59 9.80 -7.30
N LEU A 76 2.78 9.22 -7.10
CA LEU A 76 2.96 7.78 -6.94
C LEU A 76 2.36 7.26 -5.63
N VAL A 77 2.54 7.96 -4.50
CA VAL A 77 1.94 7.60 -3.20
C VAL A 77 0.44 7.46 -3.36
N TRP A 78 -0.24 8.49 -3.87
CA TRP A 78 -1.70 8.50 -3.97
C TRP A 78 -2.26 7.56 -5.04
N THR A 79 -1.46 7.18 -6.04
CA THR A 79 -1.90 6.23 -7.07
C THR A 79 -1.64 4.77 -6.67
N LEU A 80 -0.53 4.50 -5.96
CA LEU A 80 -0.08 3.13 -5.69
C LEU A 80 -0.49 2.60 -4.32
N LEU A 81 -0.54 3.43 -3.26
CA LEU A 81 -0.99 2.98 -1.94
C LEU A 81 -2.40 2.36 -1.95
N PRO A 82 -3.39 2.92 -2.67
CA PRO A 82 -4.73 2.33 -2.71
C PRO A 82 -4.76 0.90 -3.26
N ILE A 83 -3.79 0.53 -4.12
CA ILE A 83 -3.66 -0.85 -4.62
C ILE A 83 -3.43 -1.81 -3.45
N TYR A 84 -2.49 -1.47 -2.56
CA TYR A 84 -2.19 -2.29 -1.38
C TYR A 84 -3.32 -2.22 -0.35
N ALA A 85 -3.89 -1.03 -0.12
CA ALA A 85 -4.99 -0.84 0.82
C ALA A 85 -6.24 -1.62 0.44
N GLY A 86 -6.48 -1.82 -0.87
CA GLY A 86 -7.58 -2.61 -1.40
C GLY A 86 -7.34 -4.13 -1.37
N LEU A 87 -6.12 -4.62 -1.12
CA LEU A 87 -5.84 -6.06 -1.15
C LEU A 87 -6.72 -6.88 -0.19
N PRO A 88 -6.87 -6.52 1.10
CA PRO A 88 -7.75 -7.26 2.00
C PRO A 88 -9.21 -7.27 1.53
N LEU A 89 -9.68 -6.19 0.88
CA LEU A 89 -11.05 -6.09 0.37
C LEU A 89 -11.29 -7.06 -0.79
N VAL A 90 -10.36 -7.12 -1.75
CA VAL A 90 -10.45 -8.08 -2.87
C VAL A 90 -10.43 -9.51 -2.36
N LEU A 91 -9.54 -9.81 -1.40
CA LEU A 91 -9.34 -11.16 -0.87
C LEU A 91 -10.49 -11.63 0.02
N GLN A 92 -11.08 -10.72 0.82
CA GLN A 92 -12.12 -11.08 1.79
C GLN A 92 -13.55 -10.90 1.26
N LEU A 93 -13.82 -9.81 0.54
CA LEU A 93 -15.19 -9.40 0.21
C LEU A 93 -15.63 -9.85 -1.19
N ASN A 94 -14.74 -10.49 -1.97
CA ASN A 94 -15.01 -10.95 -3.34
C ASN A 94 -15.55 -9.83 -4.26
N VAL A 95 -15.13 -8.59 -4.00
CA VAL A 95 -15.45 -7.42 -4.82
C VAL A 95 -14.48 -7.31 -6.01
N SER A 96 -14.89 -6.60 -7.06
CA SER A 96 -13.98 -6.38 -8.18
C SER A 96 -12.76 -5.56 -7.76
N PHE A 97 -11.64 -5.69 -8.49
CA PHE A 97 -10.46 -4.87 -8.25
C PHE A 97 -10.77 -3.36 -8.28
N THR A 98 -11.60 -2.93 -9.22
CA THR A 98 -11.98 -1.52 -9.38
C THR A 98 -12.79 -1.02 -8.18
N ASP A 99 -13.67 -1.86 -7.65
CA ASP A 99 -14.50 -1.56 -6.46
C ASP A 99 -13.64 -1.45 -5.20
N ALA A 100 -12.76 -2.41 -4.97
CA ALA A 100 -11.80 -2.35 -3.85
C ALA A 100 -10.85 -1.16 -3.96
N TYR A 101 -10.37 -0.86 -5.16
CA TYR A 101 -9.52 0.30 -5.40
C TYR A 101 -10.29 1.61 -5.17
N PHE A 102 -11.55 1.70 -5.60
CA PHE A 102 -12.39 2.87 -5.34
C PHE A 102 -12.58 3.09 -3.83
N GLU A 103 -12.96 2.04 -3.10
CA GLU A 103 -13.17 2.10 -1.65
C GLU A 103 -11.87 2.52 -0.92
N ALA A 104 -10.74 1.93 -1.31
CA ALA A 104 -9.42 2.24 -0.77
C ALA A 104 -9.00 3.69 -1.06
N VAL A 105 -9.19 4.17 -2.28
CA VAL A 105 -8.92 5.58 -2.64
C VAL A 105 -9.78 6.48 -1.77
N SER A 106 -11.09 6.26 -1.74
CA SER A 106 -12.04 7.09 -1.01
C SER A 106 -11.70 7.19 0.48
N GLY A 107 -11.35 6.06 1.11
CA GLY A 107 -10.91 6.02 2.51
C GLY A 107 -9.59 6.76 2.73
N LEU A 108 -8.56 6.48 1.93
CA LEU A 108 -7.24 7.09 2.06
C LEU A 108 -7.26 8.61 1.81
N THR A 109 -8.08 9.08 0.88
CA THR A 109 -8.23 10.51 0.56
C THR A 109 -9.25 11.21 1.44
N THR A 110 -9.79 10.54 2.46
CA THR A 110 -10.82 11.07 3.37
C THR A 110 -12.07 11.58 2.64
N THR A 111 -12.37 11.02 1.48
CA THR A 111 -13.55 11.38 0.68
C THR A 111 -14.84 10.82 1.29
N GLY A 112 -14.79 9.60 1.81
CA GLY A 112 -15.92 8.99 2.53
C GLY A 112 -17.09 8.53 1.65
N ALA A 113 -16.89 8.40 0.35
CA ALA A 113 -17.82 7.70 -0.54
C ALA A 113 -17.64 6.18 -0.41
N THR A 114 -18.71 5.39 -0.52
CA THR A 114 -18.67 3.93 -0.46
C THR A 114 -19.48 3.31 -1.59
N ILE A 115 -19.00 2.17 -2.08
CA ILE A 115 -19.72 1.33 -3.06
C ILE A 115 -20.22 0.02 -2.45
N LEU A 116 -19.77 -0.29 -1.22
CA LEU A 116 -20.20 -1.47 -0.48
C LEU A 116 -21.62 -1.20 0.04
N SER A 117 -22.61 -1.79 -0.62
CA SER A 117 -24.05 -1.62 -0.31
C SER A 117 -24.80 -2.93 -0.41
#